data_AF-A0A0G9MZ47-F1
#
_entry.id   AF-A0A0G9MZ47-F1
#
_cell.length_a   1.000
_cell.length_b   1.000
_cell.length_c   1.000
_cell.angle_alpha   90.00
_cell.angle_beta   90.00
_cell.angle_gamma   90.00
#
_symmetry.space_group_name_H-M   'P 1'
#
loop_
_entity.id
_entity.type
_entity.pdbx_description
1 polymer ?
#
loop_
_entity_poly.entity_id
_entity_poly.type
_entity_poly.pdbx_seq_one_letter_code
_entity_poly.pdbx_strand_id
1 'polypeptide(L)'
;MLFESAPPPPPHLAALGRRFADAASPRFRNFRVDLETVQGAAVAAGRAGEIAMEDAQMLFLDVGESVSLPLVHRYVGAHETELVARWLMALPSFHFPGWATPRNLAALGGMVACDEAALAVRVVRKHLEKTQGIARARWRTVGAKRPKVIPPEMLERYEAQLQKARWELPGELEAARLEIAELEGVVRDHGSPEDNRAIDAMLAELEKARKRFNIA
;
A
#
# COMPACT_ATOMS: atom_id res chain seq x y z
N MET A 1 9.61 11.49 7.76
CA MET A 1 8.22 10.96 7.82
C MET A 1 7.54 11.41 6.55
N LEU A 2 7.20 10.51 5.63
CA LEU A 2 6.68 10.88 4.30
C LEU A 2 5.20 10.52 4.08
N PHE A 3 4.49 9.97 5.07
CA PHE A 3 3.09 9.56 4.86
C PHE A 3 2.12 9.86 6.02
N GLU A 4 2.51 10.66 7.02
CA GLU A 4 1.58 11.25 7.99
C GLU A 4 1.20 12.68 7.56
N SER A 5 0.25 12.86 6.64
CA SER A 5 -0.38 14.19 6.48
C SER A 5 -1.65 14.23 5.62
N ALA A 6 -2.27 13.10 5.27
CA ALA A 6 -3.70 13.17 5.01
C ALA A 6 -4.37 13.27 6.38
N PRO A 7 -5.06 14.38 6.73
CA PRO A 7 -5.82 14.41 7.96
C PRO A 7 -6.79 13.23 7.96
N PRO A 8 -7.05 12.60 9.13
CA PRO A 8 -8.05 11.55 9.20
C PRO A 8 -9.36 12.06 8.59
N PRO A 9 -10.16 11.19 7.97
CA PRO A 9 -11.40 11.62 7.34
C PRO A 9 -12.22 12.41 8.36
N PRO A 10 -12.86 13.52 7.95
CA PRO A 10 -13.74 14.28 8.82
C PRO A 10 -14.69 13.36 9.60
N PRO A 11 -14.93 13.59 10.90
CA PRO A 11 -15.69 12.66 11.74
C PRO A 11 -17.07 12.28 11.17
N HIS A 12 -17.72 13.20 10.46
CA HIS A 12 -19.00 12.93 9.80
C HIS A 12 -18.88 11.91 8.66
N LEU A 13 -17.80 11.95 7.86
CA LEU A 13 -17.55 10.96 6.81
C LEU A 13 -17.20 9.59 7.39
N ALA A 14 -16.43 9.55 8.48
CA ALA A 14 -16.14 8.30 9.18
C ALA A 14 -17.43 7.64 9.70
N ALA A 15 -18.35 8.44 10.27
CA ALA A 15 -19.65 7.96 10.73
C ALA A 15 -20.54 7.47 9.58
N LEU A 16 -20.58 8.20 8.45
CA LEU A 16 -21.31 7.79 7.26
C LEU A 16 -20.73 6.50 6.66
N GLY A 17 -19.40 6.40 6.54
CA GLY A 17 -18.72 5.23 6.03
C GLY A 17 -19.01 3.99 6.86
N ARG A 18 -19.00 4.12 8.20
CA ARG A 18 -19.41 3.05 9.12
C ARG A 18 -20.87 2.65 8.92
N ARG A 19 -21.79 3.62 8.86
CA ARG A 19 -23.23 3.37 8.63
C ARG A 19 -23.48 2.57 7.35
N PHE A 20 -22.85 2.96 6.23
CA PHE A 20 -23.04 2.24 4.96
C PHE A 20 -22.39 0.86 4.98
N ALA A 21 -21.18 0.74 5.56
CA ALA A 21 -20.52 -0.55 5.69
C ALA A 21 -21.32 -1.52 6.57
N ASP A 22 -21.96 -1.05 7.64
CA ASP A 22 -22.81 -1.86 8.53
C ASP A 22 -24.10 -2.31 7.81
N ALA A 23 -24.70 -1.43 7.00
CA ALA A 23 -25.89 -1.75 6.20
C ALA A 23 -25.63 -2.71 5.03
N ALA A 24 -24.40 -2.73 4.48
CA ALA A 24 -24.08 -3.39 3.21
C ALA A 24 -24.22 -4.93 3.19
N SER A 25 -24.46 -5.59 4.33
CA SER A 25 -24.68 -7.05 4.44
C SER A 25 -23.77 -7.87 3.49
N PRO A 26 -22.44 -7.73 3.64
CA PRO A 26 -21.47 -8.30 2.72
C PRO A 26 -21.69 -9.80 2.57
N ARG A 27 -21.60 -10.28 1.33
CA ARG A 27 -21.75 -11.71 1.02
C ARG A 27 -20.44 -12.47 1.16
N PHE A 28 -19.34 -11.76 1.46
CA PHE A 28 -18.01 -12.33 1.66
C PHE A 28 -17.55 -13.19 0.47
N ARG A 29 -17.94 -12.82 -0.75
CA ARG A 29 -17.44 -13.49 -1.97
C ARG A 29 -16.19 -12.80 -2.50
N ASN A 30 -16.19 -11.47 -2.42
CA ASN A 30 -15.14 -10.64 -2.95
C ASN A 30 -15.20 -9.26 -2.28
N PHE A 31 -14.13 -8.88 -1.58
CA PHE A 31 -14.05 -7.59 -0.87
C PHE A 31 -14.34 -6.39 -1.78
N ARG A 32 -13.84 -6.43 -3.02
CA ARG A 32 -14.07 -5.36 -3.99
C ARG A 32 -15.54 -5.24 -4.37
N VAL A 33 -16.24 -6.36 -4.56
CA VAL A 33 -17.67 -6.35 -4.92
C VAL A 33 -18.50 -5.80 -3.77
N ASP A 34 -18.19 -6.19 -2.54
CA ASP A 34 -18.87 -5.67 -1.35
C ASP A 34 -18.55 -4.17 -1.15
N LEU A 35 -17.32 -3.73 -1.42
CA LEU A 35 -16.94 -2.31 -1.42
C LEU A 35 -17.69 -1.49 -2.49
N GLU A 36 -17.79 -2.00 -3.72
CA GLU A 36 -18.58 -1.40 -4.81
C GLU A 36 -20.08 -1.34 -4.47
N THR A 37 -20.59 -2.34 -3.74
CA THR A 37 -21.98 -2.36 -3.25
C THR A 37 -22.22 -1.24 -2.24
N VAL A 38 -21.28 -1.05 -1.29
CA VAL A 38 -21.34 0.05 -0.32
C VAL A 38 -21.29 1.40 -1.05
N GLN A 39 -20.47 1.50 -2.09
CA GLN A 39 -20.40 2.70 -2.94
C GLN A 39 -21.69 2.99 -3.68
N GLY A 40 -22.30 1.99 -4.29
CA GLY A 40 -23.60 2.13 -4.94
C GLY A 40 -24.67 2.62 -3.97
N ALA A 41 -24.70 2.09 -2.74
CA ALA A 41 -25.64 2.50 -1.70
C ALA A 41 -25.44 3.96 -1.25
N ALA A 42 -24.18 4.37 -1.03
CA ALA A 42 -23.87 5.75 -0.64
C ALA A 42 -24.24 6.76 -1.73
N VAL A 43 -23.92 6.47 -2.99
CA VAL A 43 -24.30 7.32 -4.14
C VAL A 43 -25.82 7.39 -4.30
N ALA A 44 -26.54 6.27 -4.11
CA ALA A 44 -27.99 6.24 -4.16
C ALA A 44 -28.62 7.11 -3.06
N ALA A 45 -28.11 7.04 -1.83
CA ALA A 45 -28.55 7.88 -0.72
C ALA A 45 -28.29 9.38 -1.00
N GLY A 46 -27.15 9.71 -1.61
CA GLY A 46 -26.87 11.08 -2.07
C GLY A 46 -27.86 11.56 -3.13
N ARG A 47 -28.25 10.70 -4.08
CA ARG A 47 -29.24 11.03 -5.12
C ARG A 47 -30.65 11.21 -4.55
N ALA A 48 -30.98 10.45 -3.51
CA ALA A 48 -32.25 10.54 -2.80
C ALA A 48 -32.33 11.75 -1.84
N GLY A 49 -31.22 12.46 -1.63
CA GLY A 49 -31.14 13.58 -0.70
C GLY A 49 -31.06 13.18 0.78
N GLU A 50 -30.78 11.91 1.07
CA GLU A 50 -30.62 11.42 2.45
C GLU A 50 -29.30 11.87 3.09
N ILE A 51 -28.30 12.15 2.26
CA ILE A 51 -27.00 12.74 2.61
C ILE A 51 -26.60 13.74 1.53
N ALA A 52 -25.62 14.61 1.80
CA ALA A 52 -25.07 15.48 0.77
C ALA A 52 -24.38 14.65 -0.32
N MET A 53 -24.57 15.04 -1.58
CA MET A 53 -23.92 14.38 -2.72
C MET A 53 -22.39 14.46 -2.65
N GLU A 54 -21.87 15.58 -2.14
CA GLU A 54 -20.45 15.79 -1.89
C GLU A 54 -19.93 14.75 -0.88
N ASP A 55 -20.59 14.58 0.26
CA ASP A 55 -20.24 13.54 1.24
C ASP A 55 -20.26 12.14 0.60
N ALA A 56 -21.28 11.83 -0.20
CA ALA A 56 -21.38 10.55 -0.90
C ALA A 56 -20.19 10.29 -1.84
N GLN A 57 -19.66 11.34 -2.48
CA GLN A 57 -18.48 11.25 -3.33
C GLN A 57 -17.19 11.16 -2.49
N MET A 58 -17.08 11.98 -1.44
CA MET A 58 -15.90 12.05 -0.58
C MET A 58 -15.67 10.76 0.23
N LEU A 59 -16.69 9.95 0.47
CA LEU A 59 -16.56 8.63 1.11
C LEU A 59 -15.57 7.68 0.38
N PHE A 60 -15.32 7.94 -0.91
CA PHE A 60 -14.46 7.11 -1.76
C PHE A 60 -13.25 7.88 -2.32
N LEU A 61 -13.12 9.16 -1.99
CA LEU A 61 -11.94 9.96 -2.29
C LEU A 61 -10.92 9.84 -1.15
N ASP A 62 -9.64 10.04 -1.47
CA ASP A 62 -8.48 9.90 -0.58
C ASP A 62 -8.41 8.61 0.23
N VAL A 63 -7.67 7.63 -0.32
CA VAL A 63 -7.30 6.34 0.30
C VAL A 63 -8.50 5.41 0.59
N GLY A 64 -9.74 5.92 0.53
CA GLY A 64 -11.00 5.18 0.67
C GLY A 64 -11.20 4.57 2.05
N GLU A 65 -10.50 5.06 3.08
CA GLU A 65 -10.45 4.42 4.40
C GLU A 65 -11.77 4.48 5.16
N SER A 66 -12.54 5.56 5.01
CA SER A 66 -13.83 5.77 5.69
C SER A 66 -14.80 4.60 5.52
N VAL A 67 -14.79 3.96 4.35
CA VAL A 67 -15.63 2.78 4.06
C VAL A 67 -14.84 1.48 4.16
N SER A 68 -13.62 1.45 3.64
CA SER A 68 -12.85 0.21 3.55
C SER A 68 -12.36 -0.29 4.92
N LEU A 69 -12.06 0.58 5.89
CA LEU A 69 -11.67 0.16 7.24
C LEU A 69 -12.81 -0.57 7.99
N PRO A 70 -14.03 -0.01 8.11
CA PRO A 70 -15.17 -0.74 8.65
C PRO A 70 -15.42 -2.09 7.96
N LEU A 71 -15.29 -2.14 6.63
CA LEU A 71 -15.48 -3.38 5.88
C LEU A 71 -14.38 -4.41 6.18
N VAL A 72 -13.12 -3.99 6.33
CA VAL A 72 -12.02 -4.85 6.82
C VAL A 72 -12.38 -5.48 8.16
N HIS A 73 -12.86 -4.68 9.13
CA HIS A 73 -13.25 -5.21 10.44
C HIS A 73 -14.38 -6.25 10.33
N ARG A 74 -15.34 -6.07 9.42
CA ARG A 74 -16.40 -7.05 9.19
C ARG A 74 -15.87 -8.36 8.61
N TYR A 75 -14.98 -8.30 7.64
CA TYR A 75 -14.36 -9.49 7.05
C TYR A 75 -13.51 -10.24 8.08
N VAL A 76 -12.68 -9.52 8.84
CA VAL A 76 -11.87 -10.11 9.91
C VAL A 76 -12.77 -10.76 10.96
N GLY A 77 -13.82 -10.06 11.41
CA GLY A 77 -14.79 -10.63 12.37
C GLY A 77 -15.56 -11.84 11.86
N ALA A 78 -15.63 -12.02 10.54
CA ALA A 78 -16.20 -13.20 9.89
C ALA A 78 -15.15 -14.28 9.56
N HIS A 79 -13.88 -14.09 9.95
CA HIS A 79 -12.74 -14.95 9.58
C HIS A 79 -12.51 -15.08 8.07
N GLU A 80 -12.88 -14.05 7.29
CA GLU A 80 -12.70 -13.97 5.84
C GLU A 80 -11.37 -13.26 5.47
N THR A 81 -10.34 -13.52 6.25
CA THR A 81 -9.01 -12.89 6.21
C THR A 81 -8.24 -13.16 4.92
N GLU A 82 -8.42 -14.34 4.29
CA GLU A 82 -7.88 -14.61 2.96
C GLU A 82 -8.39 -13.66 1.88
N LEU A 83 -9.69 -13.32 1.93
CA LEU A 83 -10.29 -12.40 0.95
C LEU A 83 -9.75 -10.99 1.14
N VAL A 84 -9.54 -10.58 2.39
CA VAL A 84 -8.87 -9.31 2.72
C VAL A 84 -7.44 -9.31 2.18
N ALA A 85 -6.67 -10.38 2.41
CA ALA A 85 -5.30 -10.50 1.90
C ALA A 85 -5.22 -10.42 0.37
N ARG A 86 -6.12 -11.12 -0.34
CA ARG A 86 -6.20 -11.06 -1.81
C ARG A 86 -6.51 -9.66 -2.30
N TRP A 87 -7.43 -8.98 -1.64
CA TRP A 87 -7.79 -7.61 -1.98
C TRP A 87 -6.63 -6.65 -1.73
N LEU A 88 -5.98 -6.71 -0.57
CA LEU A 88 -4.80 -5.93 -0.23
C LEU A 88 -3.70 -6.07 -1.29
N MET A 89 -3.40 -7.29 -1.73
CA MET A 89 -2.39 -7.58 -2.76
C MET A 89 -2.78 -7.12 -4.17
N ALA A 90 -4.07 -6.84 -4.41
CA ALA A 90 -4.60 -6.36 -5.68
C ALA A 90 -4.70 -4.83 -5.77
N LEU A 91 -4.46 -4.12 -4.65
CA LEU A 91 -4.47 -2.66 -4.66
C LEU A 91 -3.33 -2.12 -5.55
N PRO A 92 -3.57 -1.06 -6.33
CA PRO A 92 -2.50 -0.40 -7.10
C PRO A 92 -1.37 0.13 -6.20
N SER A 93 -1.67 0.51 -4.96
CA SER A 93 -0.69 0.96 -3.97
C SER A 93 0.19 -0.17 -3.41
N PHE A 94 -0.13 -1.44 -3.67
CA PHE A 94 0.62 -2.58 -3.13
C PHE A 94 2.07 -2.66 -3.64
N HIS A 95 2.45 -1.86 -4.63
CA HIS A 95 3.81 -1.86 -5.18
C HIS A 95 4.63 -0.64 -4.74
N PHE A 96 4.05 0.29 -3.99
CA PHE A 96 4.66 1.58 -3.68
C PHE A 96 4.77 1.79 -2.17
N PRO A 97 5.79 2.55 -1.71
CA PRO A 97 5.82 3.07 -0.34
C PRO A 97 4.56 3.88 0.01
N GLY A 98 4.25 3.97 1.29
CA GLY A 98 3.00 4.52 1.81
C GLY A 98 1.86 3.50 1.84
N TRP A 99 2.16 2.19 1.80
CA TRP A 99 1.15 1.14 1.84
C TRP A 99 0.75 0.77 3.27
N ALA A 100 1.58 1.06 4.28
CA ALA A 100 1.28 0.87 5.70
C ALA A 100 0.21 1.85 6.26
N THR A 101 -0.92 1.98 5.57
CA THR A 101 -2.03 2.85 6.02
C THR A 101 -2.78 2.23 7.22
N PRO A 102 -3.50 3.03 8.04
CA PRO A 102 -4.26 2.52 9.18
C PRO A 102 -5.16 1.32 8.85
N ARG A 103 -5.81 1.36 7.69
CA ARG A 103 -6.62 0.25 7.19
C ARG A 103 -5.82 -1.02 6.92
N ASN A 104 -4.68 -0.89 6.24
CA ASN A 104 -3.86 -2.04 5.88
C ASN A 104 -3.23 -2.67 7.13
N LEU A 105 -2.79 -1.85 8.08
CA LEU A 105 -2.30 -2.31 9.37
C LEU A 105 -3.40 -3.00 10.20
N ALA A 106 -4.63 -2.45 10.21
CA ALA A 106 -5.78 -3.09 10.84
C ALA A 106 -6.11 -4.45 10.21
N ALA A 107 -5.99 -4.58 8.88
CA ALA A 107 -6.16 -5.85 8.19
C ALA A 107 -5.09 -6.88 8.57
N LEU A 108 -3.82 -6.48 8.64
CA LEU A 108 -2.73 -7.36 9.07
C LEU A 108 -2.90 -7.80 10.53
N GLY A 109 -3.22 -6.86 11.43
CA GLY A 109 -3.52 -7.17 12.83
C GLY A 109 -4.73 -8.09 12.97
N GLY A 110 -5.74 -7.91 12.12
CA GLY A 110 -6.90 -8.80 12.05
C GLY A 110 -6.54 -10.23 11.64
N MET A 111 -5.66 -10.41 10.65
CA MET A 111 -5.15 -11.73 10.28
C MET A 111 -4.43 -12.41 11.45
N VAL A 112 -3.57 -11.67 12.16
CA VAL A 112 -2.88 -12.17 13.35
C VAL A 112 -3.87 -12.56 14.45
N ALA A 113 -4.88 -11.73 14.71
CA ALA A 113 -5.91 -11.99 15.71
C ALA A 113 -6.82 -13.20 15.38
N CYS A 114 -6.91 -13.57 14.09
CA CYS A 114 -7.59 -14.77 13.61
C CYS A 114 -6.67 -16.00 13.54
N ASP A 115 -5.52 -16.00 14.22
CA ASP A 115 -4.49 -17.06 14.19
C ASP A 115 -3.86 -17.31 12.81
N GLU A 116 -3.96 -16.35 11.88
CA GLU A 116 -3.41 -16.41 10.53
C GLU A 116 -2.18 -15.52 10.35
N ALA A 117 -1.30 -15.47 11.36
CA ALA A 117 -0.13 -14.61 11.33
C ALA A 117 0.81 -14.90 10.13
N ALA A 118 0.90 -16.16 9.68
CA ALA A 118 1.64 -16.53 8.48
C ALA A 118 1.08 -15.89 7.19
N LEU A 119 -0.23 -15.63 7.12
CA LEU A 119 -0.84 -14.90 6.01
C LEU A 119 -0.44 -13.43 6.05
N ALA A 120 -0.48 -12.79 7.22
CA ALA A 120 -0.03 -11.41 7.40
C ALA A 120 1.42 -11.22 6.97
N VAL A 121 2.32 -12.09 7.46
CA VAL A 121 3.74 -12.10 7.08
C VAL A 121 3.91 -12.26 5.57
N ARG A 122 3.18 -13.18 4.94
CA ARG A 122 3.23 -13.39 3.48
C ARG A 122 2.83 -12.14 2.71
N VAL A 123 1.79 -11.44 3.14
CA VAL A 123 1.34 -10.18 2.51
C VAL A 123 2.43 -9.13 2.61
N VAL A 124 2.98 -8.92 3.82
CA VAL A 124 4.07 -7.97 4.07
C VAL A 124 5.31 -8.29 3.23
N ARG A 125 5.78 -9.53 3.26
CA ARG A 125 6.94 -10.00 2.47
C ARG A 125 6.77 -9.69 0.98
N LYS A 126 5.61 -10.04 0.41
CA LYS A 126 5.31 -9.77 -1.01
C LYS A 126 5.25 -8.28 -1.34
N HIS A 127 4.74 -7.46 -0.43
CA HIS A 127 4.71 -6.01 -0.59
C HIS A 127 6.14 -5.46 -0.63
N LEU A 128 6.94 -5.79 0.39
CA LEU A 128 8.31 -5.31 0.52
C LEU A 128 9.22 -5.77 -0.63
N GLU A 129 9.04 -7.00 -1.13
CA GLU A 129 9.74 -7.48 -2.33
C GLU A 129 9.46 -6.63 -3.57
N LYS A 130 8.21 -6.18 -3.74
CA LYS A 130 7.81 -5.31 -4.86
C LYS A 130 8.36 -3.89 -4.68
N THR A 131 8.20 -3.31 -3.49
CA THR A 131 8.70 -1.97 -3.15
C THR A 131 10.22 -1.90 -3.34
N GLN A 132 10.96 -2.88 -2.82
CA GLN A 132 12.40 -2.99 -3.03
C GLN A 132 12.75 -3.21 -4.52
N GLY A 133 11.95 -4.00 -5.24
CA GLY A 133 12.11 -4.24 -6.67
C GLY A 133 12.08 -2.96 -7.50
N ILE A 134 11.20 -2.00 -7.18
CA ILE A 134 11.12 -0.68 -7.84
C ILE A 134 12.39 0.14 -7.57
N ALA A 135 12.78 0.30 -6.30
CA ALA A 135 13.99 1.02 -5.92
C ALA A 135 15.24 0.41 -6.58
N ARG A 136 15.31 -0.93 -6.63
CA ARG A 136 16.36 -1.68 -7.30
C ARG A 136 16.39 -1.45 -8.81
N ALA A 137 15.23 -1.35 -9.46
CA ALA A 137 15.17 -1.03 -10.88
C ALA A 137 15.74 0.38 -11.15
N ARG A 138 15.36 1.37 -10.34
CA ARG A 138 15.87 2.75 -10.44
C ARG A 138 17.38 2.82 -10.25
N TRP A 139 17.92 2.18 -9.21
CA TRP A 139 19.37 2.20 -9.00
C TRP A 139 20.13 1.49 -10.11
N ARG A 140 19.52 0.48 -10.76
CA ARG A 140 20.16 -0.27 -11.85
C ARG A 140 20.25 0.61 -13.08
N THR A 141 19.20 1.39 -13.35
CA THR A 141 19.21 2.42 -14.40
C THR A 141 20.31 3.45 -14.16
N VAL A 142 20.43 4.00 -12.94
CA VAL A 142 21.45 5.01 -12.61
C VAL A 142 22.87 4.43 -12.63
N GLY A 143 23.04 3.20 -12.14
CA GLY A 143 24.33 2.51 -12.07
C GLY A 143 24.75 1.81 -13.35
N ALA A 144 23.92 1.80 -14.40
CA ALA A 144 24.24 1.21 -15.69
C ALA A 144 25.29 2.05 -16.43
N LYS A 145 26.19 1.38 -17.17
CA LYS A 145 27.14 2.07 -18.05
C LYS A 145 26.38 2.71 -19.21
N ARG A 146 26.76 3.93 -19.59
CA ARG A 146 26.24 4.59 -20.79
C ARG A 146 26.53 3.71 -22.03
N PRO A 147 25.54 3.46 -22.90
CA PRO A 147 25.77 2.80 -24.18
C PRO A 147 26.83 3.55 -25.01
N LYS A 148 27.69 2.82 -25.72
CA LYS A 148 28.77 3.41 -26.53
C LYS A 148 28.25 4.22 -27.72
N VAL A 149 27.13 3.79 -28.29
CA VAL A 149 26.45 4.44 -29.41
C VAL A 149 24.99 4.61 -29.01
N ILE A 150 24.51 5.85 -29.01
CA ILE A 150 23.09 6.18 -28.81
C ILE A 150 22.67 6.94 -30.08
N PRO A 151 21.64 6.48 -30.80
CA PRO A 151 21.14 7.20 -31.96
C PRO A 151 20.79 8.65 -31.59
N PRO A 152 21.13 9.66 -32.41
CA PRO A 152 20.89 11.07 -32.10
C PRO A 152 19.43 11.36 -31.72
N GLU A 153 18.47 10.71 -32.37
CA GLU A 153 17.04 10.84 -32.12
C GLU A 153 16.58 10.28 -30.76
N MET A 154 17.39 9.42 -30.14
CA MET A 154 17.10 8.83 -28.82
C MET A 154 17.96 9.42 -27.70
N LEU A 155 18.97 10.21 -28.04
CA LEU A 155 19.95 10.73 -27.08
C LEU A 155 19.29 11.60 -26.02
N GLU A 156 18.49 12.57 -26.44
CA GLU A 156 17.78 13.48 -25.53
C GLU A 156 16.84 12.71 -24.59
N ARG A 157 16.08 11.75 -25.14
CA ARG A 157 15.18 10.89 -24.35
C ARG A 157 15.94 10.05 -23.33
N TYR A 158 17.08 9.49 -23.71
CA TYR A 158 17.93 8.70 -22.80
C TYR A 158 18.47 9.57 -21.67
N GLU A 159 19.00 10.76 -21.98
CA GLU A 159 19.55 11.68 -20.98
C GLU A 159 18.46 12.19 -20.03
N ALA A 160 17.28 12.53 -20.54
CA ALA A 160 16.13 12.91 -19.72
C ALA A 160 15.70 11.79 -18.76
N GLN A 161 15.64 10.53 -19.24
CA GLN A 161 15.30 9.38 -18.39
C GLN A 161 16.35 9.11 -17.32
N LEU A 162 17.64 9.22 -17.66
CA LEU A 162 18.72 9.02 -16.70
C LEU A 162 18.75 10.12 -15.64
N GLN A 163 18.53 11.37 -16.03
CA GLN A 163 18.45 12.49 -15.08
C GLN A 163 17.24 12.35 -14.15
N LYS A 164 16.08 12.01 -14.69
CA LYS A 164 14.90 11.70 -13.89
C LYS A 164 15.19 10.58 -12.87
N ALA A 165 15.78 9.47 -13.32
CA ALA A 165 16.12 8.36 -12.43
C ALA A 165 17.12 8.74 -11.34
N ARG A 166 18.11 9.61 -11.64
CA ARG A 166 19.06 10.14 -10.65
C ARG A 166 18.39 11.02 -9.60
N TRP A 167 17.43 11.83 -10.04
CA TRP A 167 16.69 12.71 -9.15
C TRP A 167 15.72 11.94 -8.24
N GLU A 168 15.03 10.92 -8.76
CA GLU A 168 14.09 10.09 -7.99
C GLU A 168 14.80 9.13 -7.02
N LEU A 169 15.97 8.60 -7.39
CA LEU A 169 16.64 7.50 -6.68
C LEU A 169 16.81 7.73 -5.16
N PRO A 170 17.25 8.89 -4.66
CA PRO A 170 17.35 9.14 -3.23
C PRO A 170 16.02 8.97 -2.50
N GLY A 171 14.94 9.52 -3.07
CA GLY A 171 13.60 9.41 -2.52
C GLY A 171 13.09 7.97 -2.53
N GLU A 172 13.29 7.25 -3.63
CA GLU A 172 12.87 5.85 -3.75
C GLU A 172 13.58 4.92 -2.76
N LEU A 173 14.87 5.16 -2.49
CA LEU A 173 15.62 4.37 -1.51
C LEU A 173 15.19 4.64 -0.08
N GLU A 174 15.01 5.91 0.27
CA GLU A 174 14.56 6.27 1.61
C GLU A 174 13.11 5.86 1.86
N ALA A 175 12.24 6.01 0.88
CA ALA A 175 10.84 5.57 0.98
C ALA A 175 10.75 4.04 1.15
N ALA A 176 11.51 3.25 0.38
CA ALA A 176 11.56 1.80 0.58
C ALA A 176 12.12 1.40 1.95
N ARG A 177 13.11 2.14 2.48
CA ARG A 177 13.68 1.89 3.81
C ARG A 177 12.67 2.17 4.92
N LEU A 178 11.96 3.29 4.83
CA LEU A 178 10.90 3.64 5.79
C LEU A 178 9.76 2.62 5.74
N GLU A 179 9.34 2.19 4.56
CA GLU A 179 8.29 1.17 4.41
C GLU A 179 8.68 -0.16 5.08
N ILE A 180 9.94 -0.60 4.90
CA ILE A 180 10.43 -1.80 5.60
C ILE A 180 10.43 -1.58 7.11
N ALA A 181 10.88 -0.42 7.60
CA ALA A 181 10.90 -0.13 9.03
C ALA A 181 9.49 -0.10 9.65
N GLU A 182 8.49 0.37 8.92
CA GLU A 182 7.09 0.40 9.37
C GLU A 182 6.48 -1.01 9.44
N LEU A 183 6.88 -1.92 8.53
CA LEU A 183 6.29 -3.25 8.42
C LEU A 183 7.15 -4.38 9.01
N GLU A 184 8.41 -4.13 9.35
CA GLU A 184 9.30 -5.19 9.82
C GLU A 184 8.82 -5.79 11.14
N GLY A 185 8.19 -5.01 12.01
CA GLY A 185 7.65 -5.51 13.29
C GLY A 185 6.73 -6.71 13.10
N VAL A 186 5.83 -6.66 12.11
CA VAL A 186 4.93 -7.79 11.78
C VAL A 186 5.73 -9.04 11.41
N VAL A 187 6.83 -8.89 10.68
CA VAL A 187 7.69 -10.02 10.29
C VAL A 187 8.54 -10.51 11.46
N ARG A 188 9.06 -9.61 12.30
CA ARG A 188 9.86 -9.99 13.47
C ARG A 188 9.04 -10.78 14.48
N ASP A 189 7.81 -10.34 14.73
CA ASP A 189 6.95 -10.89 15.77
C ASP A 189 6.31 -12.23 15.35
N HIS A 190 6.07 -12.42 14.05
CA HIS A 190 5.26 -13.54 13.56
C HIS A 190 5.92 -14.37 12.44
N GLY A 191 7.01 -13.89 11.86
CA GLY A 191 7.70 -14.52 10.75
C GLY A 191 8.65 -15.63 11.19
N SER A 192 9.02 -16.46 10.22
CA SER A 192 10.05 -17.48 10.42
C SER A 192 11.46 -16.85 10.42
N PRO A 193 12.50 -17.59 10.85
CA PRO A 193 13.90 -17.16 10.66
C PRO A 193 14.28 -16.90 9.20
N GLU A 194 13.59 -17.51 8.23
CA GLU A 194 13.79 -17.23 6.81
C GLU A 194 13.22 -15.86 6.43
N ASP A 195 12.01 -15.53 6.88
CA ASP A 195 11.38 -14.24 6.64
C ASP A 195 12.24 -13.10 7.21
N ASN A 196 12.72 -13.28 8.44
CA ASN A 196 13.61 -12.34 9.12
C ASN A 196 14.91 -12.09 8.35
N ARG A 197 15.61 -13.16 7.95
CA ARG A 197 16.83 -13.04 7.13
C ARG A 197 16.57 -12.34 5.81
N ALA A 198 15.40 -12.58 5.22
CA ALA A 198 15.06 -11.96 3.96
C ALA A 198 14.72 -10.46 4.12
N ILE A 199 14.20 -10.01 5.26
CA ILE A 199 14.07 -8.57 5.58
C ILE A 199 15.46 -7.95 5.81
N ASP A 200 16.33 -8.62 6.57
CA ASP A 200 17.70 -8.17 6.81
C ASP A 200 18.48 -7.99 5.51
N ALA A 201 18.35 -8.95 4.59
CA ALA A 201 18.96 -8.87 3.26
C ALA A 201 18.45 -7.67 2.46
N MET A 202 17.14 -7.38 2.51
CA MET A 202 16.57 -6.23 1.81
C MET A 202 17.13 -4.91 2.34
N LEU A 203 17.17 -4.74 3.67
CA LEU A 203 17.73 -3.56 4.33
C LEU A 203 19.21 -3.39 4.01
N ALA A 204 19.99 -4.47 4.07
CA ALA A 204 21.42 -4.44 3.76
C ALA A 204 21.68 -4.00 2.31
N GLU A 205 20.85 -4.44 1.36
CA GLU A 205 20.96 -4.02 -0.03
C GLU A 205 20.58 -2.56 -0.25
N LEU A 206 19.51 -2.08 0.39
CA LEU A 206 19.12 -0.67 0.35
C LEU A 206 20.24 0.21 0.91
N GLU A 207 20.82 -0.17 2.04
CA GLU A 207 21.92 0.55 2.67
C GLU A 207 23.18 0.58 1.78
N LYS A 208 23.51 -0.56 1.16
CA LYS A 208 24.62 -0.65 0.21
C LYS A 208 24.41 0.30 -0.97
N ALA A 209 23.20 0.40 -1.49
CA ALA A 209 22.91 1.32 -2.57
C ALA A 209 22.93 2.78 -2.13
N ARG A 210 22.35 3.09 -0.96
CA ARG A 210 22.40 4.44 -0.37
C ARG A 210 23.83 4.96 -0.28
N LYS A 211 24.75 4.14 0.25
CA LYS A 211 26.20 4.43 0.30
C LYS A 211 26.80 4.59 -1.10
N ARG A 212 26.46 3.72 -2.05
CA ARG A 212 27.00 3.76 -3.41
C ARG A 212 26.66 5.06 -4.14
N PHE A 213 25.48 5.61 -3.92
CA PHE A 213 25.00 6.80 -4.61
C PHE A 213 25.13 8.08 -3.77
N ASN A 214 25.90 8.05 -2.68
CA ASN A 214 26.14 9.18 -1.76
C ASN A 214 24.86 9.86 -1.28
N ILE A 215 23.85 9.05 -0.99
CA ILE A 215 22.61 9.54 -0.37
C ILE A 215 22.85 9.52 1.14
N ALA A 216 22.70 10.67 1.79
CA ALA A 216 22.91 10.84 3.23
C ALA A 216 21.82 10.16 4.06
#